data_AF-A0A957SLM8-F1
#
_entry.id   AF-A0A957SLM8-F1
#
_cell.length_a   1.000
_cell.length_b   1.000
_cell.length_c   1.000
_cell.angle_alpha   90.00
_cell.angle_beta   90.00
_cell.angle_gamma   90.00
#
_symmetry.space_group_name_H-M   'P 1'
#
loop_
_entity.id
_entity.type
_entity.pdbx_description
1 polymer ?
#
loop_
_entity_poly.entity_id
_entity_poly.type
_entity_poly.pdbx_seq_one_letter_code
_entity_poly.pdbx_strand_id
1 'polypeptide(L)' 'MQKIMAVLSGIIFGLGLSISQMIDRQRVLGFLDAAGAWDPTLMFVLGGAVGITVITFRFILPRAKPLFAP' A
#
# COMPACT_ATOMS: atom_id res chain seq x y z
N MET A 1 11.09 8.49 -19.23
CA MET A 1 9.80 8.41 -18.49
C MET A 1 9.95 7.84 -17.07
N GLN A 2 10.79 6.83 -16.86
CA GLN A 2 10.98 6.15 -15.56
C GLN A 2 11.18 7.08 -14.34
N LYS A 3 12.03 8.11 -14.45
CA LYS A 3 12.28 9.05 -13.35
C LYS A 3 11.02 9.82 -12.91
N ILE A 4 10.19 10.24 -13.87
CA ILE A 4 8.93 10.93 -13.59
C ILE A 4 7.95 9.98 -12.91
N MET A 5 7.83 8.74 -13.41
CA MET A 5 6.97 7.73 -12.81
C MET A 5 7.41 7.36 -11.38
N ALA A 6 8.72 7.32 -11.10
CA ALA A 6 9.24 7.09 -9.75
C ALA A 6 8.81 8.19 -8.78
N VAL A 7 8.96 9.47 -9.17
CA VAL A 7 8.53 10.61 -8.33
C VAL A 7 7.02 10.56 -8.09
N LEU A 8 6.21 10.32 -9.14
CA LEU A 8 4.76 10.20 -9.00
C LEU A 8 4.37 9.06 -8.05
N SER A 9 5.01 7.90 -8.17
CA SER A 9 4.75 6.77 -7.26
C SER A 9 5.11 7.10 -5.81
N GLY A 10 6.21 7.82 -5.57
CA GLY A 10 6.61 8.26 -4.24
C GLY A 10 5.62 9.23 -3.61
N ILE A 11 5.09 10.18 -4.39
CA ILE A 11 4.06 11.13 -3.94
C ILE A 11 2.78 10.39 -3.58
N ILE A 12 2.29 9.50 -4.46
CA ILE A 12 1.07 8.72 -4.21
C ILE A 12 1.23 7.85 -2.95
N PHE A 13 2.38 7.20 -2.79
CA PHE A 13 2.68 6.38 -1.63
C PHE A 13 2.72 7.20 -0.33
N GLY A 14 3.44 8.32 -0.32
CA GLY A 14 3.51 9.21 0.83
C GLY A 14 2.16 9.79 1.23
N LEU A 15 1.34 10.21 0.26
CA LEU A 15 -0.03 10.66 0.51
C LEU A 15 -0.88 9.54 1.12
N GLY A 16 -0.80 8.32 0.58
CA GLY A 16 -1.49 7.16 1.13
C GLY A 16 -1.10 6.85 2.58
N LEU A 17 0.19 6.94 2.92
CA LEU A 17 0.67 6.75 4.30
C LEU A 17 0.14 7.83 5.26
N SER A 18 0.12 9.09 4.82
CA SER A 18 -0.38 10.21 5.63
C SER A 18 -1.90 10.08 5.89
N ILE A 19 -2.67 9.77 4.85
CA ILE A 19 -4.13 9.62 4.95
C ILE A 19 -4.51 8.39 5.80
N SER A 20 -3.78 7.29 5.65
CA SER A 20 -4.05 6.06 6.40
C SER A 20 -3.64 6.12 7.89
N GLN A 21 -2.95 7.18 8.32
CA GLN A 21 -2.43 7.35 9.69
C GLN A 21 -1.52 6.19 10.13
N MET A 22 -0.91 5.46 9.18
CA MET A 22 0.03 4.37 9.45
C MET A 22 1.37 4.86 10.04
N ILE A 23 1.58 6.17 10.07
CA ILE A 23 2.74 6.82 10.70
C ILE A 23 2.62 6.75 12.23
N ASP A 24 1.40 6.59 12.76
CA ASP A 24 1.16 6.45 14.20
C ASP A 24 1.39 5.00 14.67
N ARG A 25 2.37 4.83 15.56
CA ARG A 25 2.70 3.54 16.18
C ARG A 25 1.51 2.96 16.95
N GLN A 26 0.68 3.78 17.58
CA GLN A 26 -0.43 3.29 18.42
C GLN A 26 -1.46 2.52 17.60
N ARG A 27 -1.77 2.96 16.39
CA ARG A 27 -2.68 2.23 15.49
C ARG A 27 -2.14 0.84 15.17
N VAL A 28 -0.86 0.74 14.80
CA VAL A 28 -0.23 -0.55 14.48
C VAL A 28 -0.25 -1.49 15.67
N LEU A 29 0.03 -1.00 16.87
CA LEU A 29 -0.05 -1.78 18.09
C LEU A 29 -1.48 -2.22 18.41
N GLY A 30 -2.48 -1.34 18.26
CA GLY A 30 -3.90 -1.66 18.47
C GLY A 30 -4.45 -2.72 17.50
N PHE A 31 -3.94 -2.76 16.27
CA PHE A 31 -4.27 -3.82 15.31
C PHE A 31 -3.64 -5.18 15.66
N LEU A 32 -2.43 -5.17 16.24
CA LEU A 32 -1.75 -6.39 16.68
C LEU A 32 -2.28 -6.91 18.02
N ASP A 33 -2.94 -6.06 18.81
CA ASP A 33 -3.58 -6.44 20.09
C ASP A 33 -4.89 -7.20 19.88
N ALA A 34 -4.80 -8.38 19.26
CA ALA A 34 -5.96 -9.24 18.98
C ALA A 34 -6.60 -9.85 20.25
N ALA A 35 -5.87 -9.87 21.37
CA ALA A 35 -6.34 -10.42 22.64
C ALA A 35 -6.94 -9.36 23.59
N GLY A 36 -6.80 -8.07 23.26
CA GLY A 36 -7.24 -6.93 24.06
C GLY A 36 -8.23 -6.03 23.31
N ALA A 37 -7.93 -4.73 23.23
CA ALA A 37 -8.79 -3.73 22.60
C ALA A 37 -8.46 -3.61 21.10
N TRP A 38 -8.80 -4.67 20.35
CA TRP A 38 -8.42 -4.79 18.95
C TRP A 38 -9.02 -3.67 18.07
N ASP A 39 -8.16 -2.93 17.37
CA ASP A 39 -8.54 -1.87 16.42
C ASP A 39 -8.55 -2.40 14.96
N PRO A 40 -9.72 -2.62 14.34
CA PRO A 40 -9.82 -3.14 12.98
C PRO A 40 -9.53 -2.10 11.89
N THR A 41 -9.26 -0.83 12.23
CA THR A 41 -9.08 0.25 11.25
C THR A 41 -7.97 -0.05 10.23
N LEU A 42 -6.89 -0.71 10.68
CA LEU A 42 -5.78 -1.13 9.81
C LEU A 42 -6.15 -2.25 8.83
N MET A 43 -7.15 -3.07 9.15
CA MET A 43 -7.61 -4.14 8.27
C MET A 43 -8.15 -3.59 6.95
N PHE A 44 -8.81 -2.44 6.95
CA PHE A 44 -9.29 -1.80 5.72
C PHE A 44 -8.13 -1.36 4.81
N VAL A 45 -7.07 -0.81 5.41
CA VAL A 45 -5.89 -0.37 4.66
C VAL A 45 -5.12 -1.56 4.11
N LEU A 46 -4.88 -2.58 4.93
CA LEU A 46 -4.21 -3.81 4.52
C LEU A 46 -5.03 -4.57 3.47
N GLY A 47 -6.34 -4.71 3.69
CA GLY A 47 -7.25 -5.38 2.75
C GLY A 47 -7.31 -4.66 1.41
N GLY A 48 -7.38 -3.33 1.41
CA GLY A 48 -7.33 -2.53 0.19
C GLY A 48 -6.01 -2.69 -0.55
N ALA A 49 -4.88 -2.61 0.16
CA ALA A 49 -3.55 -2.80 -0.42
C ALA A 49 -3.40 -4.19 -1.06
N VAL A 50 -3.73 -5.25 -0.30
CA VAL A 50 -3.68 -6.63 -0.79
C VAL A 50 -4.63 -6.85 -1.97
N GLY A 51 -5.86 -6.34 -1.90
CA GLY A 51 -6.83 -6.45 -2.98
C GLY A 51 -6.34 -5.81 -4.29
N ILE A 52 -5.82 -4.59 -4.20
CA ILE A 52 -5.23 -3.89 -5.35
C ILE A 52 -4.03 -4.67 -5.89
N THR A 53 -3.15 -5.19 -5.03
CA THR A 53 -1.99 -5.98 -5.45
C THR A 53 -2.41 -7.24 -6.18
N VAL A 54 -3.35 -8.02 -5.61
CA VAL A 54 -3.85 -9.27 -6.21
C VAL A 54 -4.42 -9.02 -7.61
N ILE A 55 -5.27 -8.01 -7.75
CA ILE A 55 -5.88 -7.64 -9.04
C ILE A 55 -4.80 -7.19 -10.02
N THR A 56 -3.92 -6.28 -9.61
CA THR A 56 -2.96 -5.64 -10.52
C THR A 56 -1.84 -6.59 -10.94
N PHE A 57 -1.30 -7.39 -10.00
CA PHE A 57 -0.19 -8.31 -10.27
C PHE A 57 -0.56 -9.39 -11.27
N ARG A 58 -1.83 -9.80 -11.33
CA ARG A 58 -2.33 -10.73 -12.36
C ARG A 58 -2.07 -10.24 -13.79
N PHE A 59 -2.07 -8.92 -14.01
CA PHE A 59 -1.81 -8.30 -15.30
C PHE A 59 -0.37 -7.81 -15.46
N ILE A 60 0.34 -7.53 -14.37
CA ILE A 60 1.74 -7.06 -14.41
C ILE A 60 2.70 -8.24 -14.60
N LEU A 61 2.56 -9.31 -13.80
CA LEU A 61 3.51 -10.44 -13.81
C LEU A 61 3.69 -11.12 -15.17
N PRO A 62 2.65 -11.28 -16.02
CA PRO A 62 2.83 -11.87 -17.34
C PRO A 62 3.54 -10.96 -18.35
N ARG A 63 3.77 -9.67 -18.05
CA ARG A 63 4.39 -8.75 -19.01
C ARG A 63 5.88 -9.02 -19.12
N ALA A 64 6.34 -9.28 -20.34
CA ALA A 64 7.74 -9.52 -20.66
C ALA A 64 8.64 -8.27 -20.52
N LYS A 65 8.06 -7.05 -20.57
CA LYS A 65 8.82 -5.80 -20.44
C LYS A 65 8.05 -4.72 -19.68
N PRO A 66 8.72 -3.86 -18.90
CA PRO A 66 8.10 -2.69 -18.29
C PRO A 66 7.68 -1.69 -19.37
N LEU A 67 6.53 -1.02 -19.19
CA LEU A 67 6.02 -0.03 -20.15
C LEU A 67 6.89 1.24 -20.24
N PHE A 68 7.64 1.56 -19.18
CA PHE A 68 8.43 2.79 -19.06
C PHE A 68 9.92 2.52 -18.89
N ALA A 69 10.37 1.28 -19.14
CA ALA A 69 11.78 0.95 -19.24
C ALA A 69 12.41 1.71 -20.44
N PRO A 70 13.70 2.07 -20.37
CA PRO A 70 14.44 2.59 -21.52
C PRO A 70 14.51 1.56 -22.66
#